data_AF-A0A9P7A3T6-F1
#
_entry.id   AF-A0A9P7A3T6-F1
#
_cell.length_a   1.000
_cell.length_b   1.000
_cell.length_c   1.000
_cell.angle_alpha   90.00
_cell.angle_beta   90.00
_cell.angle_gamma   90.00
#
_symmetry.space_group_name_H-M   'P 1'
#
loop_
_entity.id
_entity.type
_entity.pdbx_description
1 polymer ?
#
loop_
_entity_poly.entity_id
_entity_poly.type
_entity_poly.pdbx_seq_one_letter_code
_entity_poly.pdbx_strand_id
1 'polypeptide(L)'
;MTMNNLSTSTLDGEVIASIRQSIAEFVQRCGVQYKNITLDEAWYSECCQEAINRGYPMDAILPYMAVGVAIMSNAYDHLQDRATKMWICLFTTVATCIDDMMIRAEDLVHVYRFNERFANFQPQELPVLNALDGLLREVACHYSAPVSNLIVTSSLNFMSSILLDNETQDMPISSQTPSYPEYSRLLSGLADAYGFCIFPSTLPLREYVQCMPDLTIVINHTNDILSYYKEEIEGDSANYLSLIAASRALTKQDALRELIEKTVQAYHNVLEFLRPRPEAYDAYVAFFDGYIKFHATLKRYKLEEVM
;
A
#
# COMPACT_ATOMS: atom_id res chain seq x y z
N MET A 1 1.84 1.18 -40.58
CA MET A 1 1.42 0.06 -39.73
C MET A 1 0.69 0.64 -38.55
N THR A 2 -0.54 0.18 -38.35
CA THR A 2 -1.62 0.77 -37.56
C THR A 2 -1.31 0.84 -36.07
N MET A 3 -1.44 2.05 -35.50
CA MET A 3 -1.66 2.25 -34.07
C MET A 3 -2.99 1.57 -33.71
N ASN A 4 -2.95 0.50 -32.93
CA ASN A 4 -4.14 -0.10 -32.36
C ASN A 4 -4.71 0.86 -31.32
N ASN A 5 -5.93 1.33 -31.58
CA ASN A 5 -6.82 1.89 -30.58
C ASN A 5 -7.01 0.86 -29.46
N LEU A 6 -6.45 1.16 -28.28
CA LEU A 6 -6.86 0.52 -27.04
C LEU A 6 -8.32 0.92 -26.80
N SER A 7 -9.22 -0.06 -26.95
CA SER A 7 -10.59 0.01 -26.51
C SER A 7 -10.60 0.29 -25.00
N THR A 8 -10.88 1.53 -24.60
CA THR A 8 -11.37 1.81 -23.24
C THR A 8 -12.68 1.04 -23.09
N SER A 9 -12.60 -0.12 -22.44
CA SER A 9 -13.76 -0.87 -21.98
C SER A 9 -14.52 0.02 -20.99
N THR A 10 -15.52 0.75 -21.47
CA THR A 10 -16.45 1.44 -20.60
C THR A 10 -17.24 0.37 -19.86
N LEU A 11 -17.01 0.25 -18.55
CA LEU A 11 -17.83 -0.57 -17.67
C LEU A 11 -19.30 -0.21 -17.84
N ASP A 12 -20.16 -1.22 -17.76
CA ASP A 12 -21.61 -1.02 -17.81
C ASP A 12 -22.09 -0.15 -16.63
N GLY A 13 -23.14 0.63 -16.85
CA GLY A 13 -23.69 1.56 -15.86
C GLY A 13 -24.17 0.86 -14.59
N GLU A 14 -24.69 -0.37 -14.71
CA GLU A 14 -25.08 -1.18 -13.54
C GLU A 14 -23.87 -1.63 -12.72
N VAL A 15 -22.76 -1.99 -13.39
CA VAL A 15 -21.51 -2.37 -12.72
C VAL A 15 -20.94 -1.18 -11.95
N ILE A 16 -20.87 0.00 -12.57
CA ILE A 16 -20.41 1.23 -11.91
C ILE A 16 -21.27 1.56 -10.68
N ALA A 17 -22.60 1.45 -10.80
CA ALA A 17 -23.51 1.69 -9.68
C ALA A 17 -23.29 0.71 -8.52
N SER A 18 -23.04 -0.57 -8.82
CA SER A 18 -22.71 -1.58 -7.81
C SER A 18 -21.38 -1.30 -7.11
N ILE A 19 -20.35 -0.89 -7.86
CA ILE A 19 -19.04 -0.54 -7.29
C ILE A 19 -19.18 0.65 -6.34
N ARG A 20 -19.85 1.73 -6.80
CA ARG A 20 -20.18 2.90 -5.97
C ARG A 20 -20.87 2.50 -4.68
N GLN A 21 -21.92 1.67 -4.76
CA GLN A 21 -22.64 1.22 -3.58
C GLN A 21 -21.74 0.46 -2.60
N SER A 22 -20.89 -0.43 -3.11
CA SER A 22 -19.99 -1.25 -2.28
C SER A 22 -18.93 -0.40 -1.55
N ILE A 23 -18.31 0.55 -2.26
CA ILE A 23 -17.31 1.45 -1.65
C ILE A 23 -17.96 2.39 -0.64
N ALA A 24 -19.13 2.95 -0.95
CA ALA A 24 -19.86 3.81 -0.04
C ALA A 24 -20.29 3.07 1.23
N GLU A 25 -20.77 1.82 1.10
CA GLU A 25 -21.11 0.97 2.24
C GLU A 25 -19.88 0.69 3.12
N PHE A 26 -18.74 0.34 2.52
CA PHE A 26 -17.50 0.11 3.25
C PHE A 26 -17.08 1.33 4.08
N VAL A 27 -17.01 2.51 3.45
CA VAL A 27 -16.67 3.78 4.13
C VAL A 27 -17.64 4.09 5.26
N GLN A 28 -18.95 3.92 5.04
CA GLN A 28 -19.97 4.13 6.06
C GLN A 28 -19.82 3.17 7.25
N ARG A 29 -19.56 1.89 7.01
CA ARG A 29 -19.46 0.86 8.05
C ARG A 29 -18.21 0.98 8.92
N CYS A 30 -17.16 1.62 8.40
CA CYS A 30 -15.99 2.02 9.17
C CYS A 30 -16.13 3.38 9.85
N GLY A 31 -17.29 4.05 9.73
CA GLY A 31 -17.56 5.31 10.44
C GLY A 31 -16.76 6.52 9.95
N VAL A 32 -16.17 6.44 8.76
CA VAL A 32 -15.37 7.50 8.14
C VAL A 32 -16.14 8.19 7.02
N GLN A 33 -15.68 9.38 6.61
CA GLN A 33 -16.32 10.16 5.55
C GLN A 33 -15.36 10.38 4.40
N TYR A 34 -15.83 10.13 3.18
CA TYR A 34 -15.11 10.55 1.98
C TYR A 34 -15.15 12.07 1.86
N LYS A 35 -13.99 12.68 1.66
CA LYS A 35 -13.82 14.12 1.41
C LYS A 35 -12.75 14.30 0.36
N ASN A 36 -13.02 15.17 -0.61
CA ASN A 36 -11.98 15.62 -1.53
C ASN A 36 -10.93 16.43 -0.76
N ILE A 37 -9.70 15.93 -0.76
CA ILE A 37 -8.56 16.56 -0.10
C ILE A 37 -7.52 16.90 -1.16
N THR A 38 -7.00 18.12 -1.13
CA THR A 38 -5.92 18.56 -2.00
C THR A 38 -4.57 18.12 -1.44
N LEU A 39 -3.62 17.85 -2.33
CA LEU A 39 -2.23 17.57 -1.94
C LEU A 39 -1.63 18.77 -1.21
N ASP A 40 -0.81 18.51 -0.18
CA ASP A 40 -0.07 19.57 0.50
C ASP A 40 1.16 19.97 -0.33
N GLU A 41 1.06 21.12 -0.99
CA GLU A 41 2.09 21.68 -1.87
C GLU A 41 3.38 22.07 -1.13
N ALA A 42 3.28 22.44 0.15
CA ALA A 42 4.45 22.79 0.96
C ALA A 42 5.24 21.54 1.30
N TRP A 43 4.56 20.48 1.75
CA TRP A 43 5.18 19.17 1.94
C TRP A 43 5.72 18.61 0.64
N TYR A 44 5.00 18.75 -0.48
CA TYR A 44 5.48 18.30 -1.78
C TYR A 44 6.83 18.93 -2.16
N SER A 45 6.93 20.25 -2.03
CA SER A 45 8.15 20.99 -2.32
C SER A 45 9.31 20.57 -1.41
N GLU A 46 9.04 20.39 -0.11
CA GLU A 46 10.05 19.98 0.86
C GLU A 46 10.54 18.54 0.64
N CYS A 47 9.64 17.60 0.40
CA CYS A 47 9.99 16.20 0.12
C CYS A 47 10.78 16.06 -1.19
N CYS A 48 10.45 16.85 -2.23
CA CYS A 48 11.26 16.93 -3.44
C CYS A 48 12.68 17.43 -3.13
N GLN A 49 12.80 18.50 -2.34
CA GLN A 49 14.09 19.06 -2.00
C GLN A 49 14.93 18.09 -1.17
N GLU A 50 14.32 17.36 -0.23
CA GLU A 50 15.00 16.36 0.57
C GLU A 50 15.48 15.18 -0.29
N ALA A 51 14.64 14.70 -1.23
CA ALA A 51 15.04 13.66 -2.17
C ALA A 51 16.24 14.10 -3.04
N ILE A 52 16.27 15.36 -3.49
CA ILE A 52 17.41 15.96 -4.20
C ILE A 52 18.66 15.98 -3.32
N ASN A 53 18.53 16.42 -2.05
CA ASN A 53 19.64 16.49 -1.11
C ASN A 53 20.24 15.11 -0.82
N ARG A 54 19.40 14.07 -0.80
CA ARG A 54 19.80 12.66 -0.64
C ARG A 54 20.35 12.03 -1.92
N GLY A 55 20.36 12.75 -3.04
CA GLY A 55 20.85 12.28 -4.33
C GLY A 55 19.96 11.21 -4.97
N TYR A 56 18.66 11.20 -4.68
CA TYR A 56 17.73 10.22 -5.25
C TYR A 56 17.51 10.48 -6.75
N PRO A 57 17.19 9.43 -7.54
CA PRO A 57 16.99 9.57 -8.98
C PRO A 57 15.64 10.24 -9.28
N MET A 58 15.61 11.58 -9.24
CA MET A 58 14.37 12.37 -9.38
C MET A 58 13.61 12.06 -10.66
N ASP A 59 14.29 11.79 -11.77
CA ASP A 59 13.63 11.42 -13.04
C ASP A 59 12.77 10.16 -12.91
N ALA A 60 13.14 9.23 -12.02
CA ALA A 60 12.40 8.01 -11.76
C ALA A 60 11.31 8.21 -10.69
N ILE A 61 11.63 8.89 -9.58
CA ILE A 61 10.74 8.93 -8.40
C ILE A 61 9.76 10.11 -8.39
N LEU A 62 10.02 11.18 -9.15
CA LEU A 62 9.17 12.38 -9.13
C LEU A 62 7.69 12.10 -9.48
N PRO A 63 7.34 11.23 -10.45
CA PRO A 63 5.94 10.86 -10.72
C PRO A 63 5.22 10.24 -9.51
N TYR A 64 5.98 9.69 -8.56
CA TYR A 64 5.49 9.00 -7.36
C TYR A 64 5.57 9.87 -6.09
N MET A 65 6.11 11.08 -6.19
CA MET A 65 6.27 11.96 -5.03
C MET A 65 4.92 12.33 -4.41
N ALA A 66 3.90 12.57 -5.25
CA ALA A 66 2.55 12.87 -4.76
C ALA A 66 1.98 11.73 -3.91
N VAL A 67 2.34 10.48 -4.20
CA VAL A 67 1.89 9.31 -3.42
C VAL A 67 2.48 9.34 -2.01
N GLY A 68 3.80 9.53 -1.90
CA GLY A 68 4.48 9.64 -0.61
C GLY A 68 3.99 10.82 0.22
N VAL A 69 3.80 11.98 -0.42
CA VAL A 69 3.31 13.18 0.26
C VAL A 69 1.88 12.98 0.75
N ALA A 70 0.99 12.43 -0.09
CA ALA A 70 -0.39 12.20 0.29
C ALA A 70 -0.51 11.20 1.45
N ILE A 71 0.26 10.11 1.46
CA ILE A 71 0.17 9.13 2.56
C ILE A 71 0.71 9.71 3.86
N MET A 72 1.83 10.43 3.81
CA MET A 72 2.47 11.02 4.98
C MET A 72 1.62 12.13 5.59
N SER A 73 1.12 13.05 4.76
CA SER A 73 0.36 14.23 5.22
C SER A 73 -1.07 13.93 5.61
N ASN A 74 -1.64 12.81 5.16
CA ASN A 74 -2.99 12.40 5.55
C ASN A 74 -2.97 11.23 6.54
N ALA A 75 -2.45 10.06 6.14
CA ALA A 75 -2.52 8.83 6.94
C ALA A 75 -1.58 8.86 8.15
N TYR A 76 -0.48 9.60 8.10
CA TYR A 76 0.47 9.66 9.22
C TYR A 76 0.54 11.05 9.86
N ASP A 77 -0.50 11.88 9.69
CA ASP A 77 -0.45 13.25 10.17
C ASP A 77 -0.31 13.36 11.70
N HIS A 78 -0.90 12.41 12.42
CA HIS A 78 -0.86 12.32 13.88
C HIS A 78 0.54 12.12 14.46
N LEU A 79 1.49 11.61 13.66
CA LEU A 79 2.88 11.47 14.09
C LEU A 79 3.52 12.85 14.28
N GLN A 80 4.16 13.04 15.44
CA GLN A 80 4.80 14.31 15.81
C GLN A 80 6.21 14.45 15.23
N ASP A 81 6.93 13.34 15.06
CA ASP A 81 8.32 13.38 14.62
C ASP A 81 8.43 13.66 13.12
N ARG A 82 8.96 14.85 12.80
CA ARG A 82 9.08 15.32 11.41
C ARG A 82 9.99 14.44 10.56
N ALA A 83 11.08 13.93 11.15
CA ALA A 83 12.04 13.10 10.43
C ALA A 83 11.40 11.76 10.03
N THR A 84 10.60 11.16 10.91
CA THR A 84 9.84 9.94 10.66
C THR A 84 8.79 10.16 9.57
N LYS A 85 8.05 11.29 9.61
CA LYS A 85 7.13 11.65 8.50
C LYS A 85 7.87 11.74 7.16
N MET A 86 8.99 12.47 7.12
CA MET A 86 9.80 12.58 5.90
C MET A 86 10.29 11.22 5.40
N TRP A 87 10.76 10.36 6.31
CA TRP A 87 11.17 8.98 5.99
C TRP A 87 10.01 8.17 5.40
N ILE A 88 8.80 8.22 5.99
CA ILE A 88 7.60 7.54 5.46
C ILE A 88 7.29 8.03 4.03
N CYS A 89 7.33 9.35 3.80
CA CYS A 89 7.09 9.92 2.48
C CYS A 89 8.06 9.35 1.44
N LEU A 90 9.36 9.42 1.72
CA LEU A 90 10.40 8.95 0.80
C LEU A 90 10.34 7.43 0.60
N PHE A 91 10.10 6.68 1.67
CA PHE A 91 9.89 5.22 1.62
C PHE A 91 8.74 4.86 0.70
N THR A 92 7.56 5.46 0.88
CA THR A 92 6.41 5.19 0.01
C THR A 92 6.68 5.61 -1.43
N THR A 93 7.25 6.79 -1.67
CA THR A 93 7.58 7.26 -3.02
C THR A 93 8.52 6.30 -3.75
N VAL A 94 9.59 5.85 -3.08
CA VAL A 94 10.55 4.90 -3.67
C VAL A 94 9.92 3.52 -3.85
N ALA A 95 9.17 3.02 -2.88
CA ALA A 95 8.51 1.72 -2.97
C ALA A 95 7.48 1.68 -4.12
N THR A 96 6.65 2.71 -4.27
CA THR A 96 5.69 2.80 -5.38
C THR A 96 6.39 2.93 -6.73
N CYS A 97 7.50 3.66 -6.79
CA CYS A 97 8.32 3.75 -8.00
C CYS A 97 8.86 2.37 -8.42
N ILE A 98 9.37 1.59 -7.47
CA ILE A 98 9.87 0.24 -7.72
C ILE A 98 8.73 -0.69 -8.17
N ASP A 99 7.58 -0.66 -7.50
CA ASP A 99 6.40 -1.47 -7.85
C ASP A 99 5.99 -1.26 -9.32
N ASP A 100 5.83 0.00 -9.74
CA ASP A 100 5.42 0.34 -11.11
C ASP A 100 6.53 0.12 -12.16
N MET A 101 7.79 0.44 -11.84
CA MET A 101 8.90 0.31 -12.78
C MET A 101 9.21 -1.15 -13.10
N MET A 102 9.14 -2.04 -12.09
CA MET A 102 9.58 -3.43 -12.24
C MET A 102 8.56 -4.32 -12.97
N ILE A 103 7.36 -3.80 -13.27
CA ILE A 103 6.42 -4.39 -14.24
C ILE A 103 7.02 -4.39 -15.67
N ARG A 104 8.05 -3.57 -15.95
CA ARG A 104 8.61 -3.37 -17.29
C ARG A 104 9.90 -4.15 -17.56
N ALA A 105 9.95 -5.44 -17.17
CA ALA A 105 10.87 -6.53 -17.55
C ALA A 105 12.41 -6.31 -17.62
N GLU A 106 12.92 -5.23 -18.21
CA GLU A 106 14.35 -5.03 -18.51
C GLU A 106 15.21 -4.83 -17.25
N ASP A 107 14.64 -4.29 -16.17
CA ASP A 107 15.34 -3.99 -14.92
C ASP A 107 15.24 -5.09 -13.84
N LEU A 108 14.43 -6.13 -14.07
CA LEU A 108 14.13 -7.17 -13.07
C LEU A 108 15.38 -7.93 -12.60
N VAL A 109 16.40 -8.08 -13.46
CA VAL A 109 17.66 -8.75 -13.12
C VAL A 109 18.34 -8.13 -11.88
N HIS A 110 18.17 -6.82 -11.69
CA HIS A 110 18.74 -6.10 -10.56
C HIS A 110 17.97 -6.35 -9.24
N VAL A 111 16.67 -6.66 -9.33
CA VAL A 111 15.80 -6.97 -8.18
C VAL A 111 16.16 -8.33 -7.57
N TYR A 112 16.53 -9.33 -8.37
CA TYR A 112 16.89 -10.68 -7.89
C TYR A 112 17.98 -10.68 -6.82
N ARG A 113 18.90 -9.71 -6.90
CA ARG A 113 20.03 -9.60 -5.97
C ARG A 113 19.80 -8.61 -4.85
N PHE A 114 18.65 -7.93 -4.79
CA PHE A 114 18.43 -6.86 -3.83
C PHE A 114 18.61 -7.34 -2.38
N ASN A 115 17.89 -8.41 -1.98
CA ASN A 115 17.93 -8.95 -0.63
C ASN A 115 19.32 -9.49 -0.26
N GLU A 116 19.99 -10.19 -1.19
CA GLU A 116 21.34 -10.69 -1.02
C GLU A 116 22.33 -9.53 -0.78
N ARG A 117 22.29 -8.50 -1.64
CA ARG A 117 23.15 -7.32 -1.54
C ARG A 117 22.89 -6.54 -0.26
N PHE A 118 21.61 -6.36 0.10
CA PHE A 118 21.20 -5.67 1.33
C PHE A 118 21.83 -6.34 2.56
N ALA A 119 21.69 -7.67 2.67
CA ALA A 119 22.22 -8.46 3.79
C ALA A 119 23.76 -8.45 3.85
N ASN A 120 24.43 -8.37 2.69
CA ASN A 120 25.89 -8.37 2.59
C ASN A 120 26.50 -6.96 2.57
N PHE A 121 25.72 -5.90 2.83
CA PHE A 121 26.18 -4.50 2.77
C PHE A 121 26.85 -4.13 1.42
N GLN A 122 26.36 -4.73 0.33
CA GLN A 122 26.83 -4.44 -1.01
C GLN A 122 25.97 -3.34 -1.64
N PRO A 123 26.56 -2.47 -2.47
CA PRO A 123 25.78 -1.46 -3.20
C PRO A 123 24.76 -2.13 -4.12
N GLN A 124 23.58 -1.53 -4.27
CA GLN A 124 22.59 -1.93 -5.26
C GLN A 124 23.00 -1.42 -6.65
N GLU A 125 22.53 -2.11 -7.69
CA GLU A 125 22.94 -1.82 -9.08
C GLU A 125 22.15 -0.66 -9.70
N LEU A 126 20.93 -0.39 -9.22
CA LEU A 126 20.10 0.72 -9.67
C LEU A 126 20.02 1.84 -8.61
N PRO A 127 20.05 3.13 -9.02
CA PRO A 127 19.92 4.25 -8.08
C PRO A 127 18.65 4.20 -7.21
N VAL A 128 17.51 3.78 -7.76
CA VAL A 128 16.25 3.68 -6.99
C VAL A 128 16.30 2.56 -5.94
N LEU A 129 16.96 1.44 -6.26
CA LEU A 129 17.21 0.36 -5.31
C LEU A 129 18.20 0.80 -4.21
N ASN A 130 19.23 1.59 -4.56
CA ASN A 130 20.12 2.18 -3.55
C ASN A 130 19.37 3.14 -2.61
N ALA A 131 18.40 3.90 -3.13
CA ALA A 131 17.55 4.75 -2.30
C ALA A 131 16.73 3.91 -1.30
N LEU A 132 16.11 2.82 -1.76
CA LEU A 132 15.38 1.90 -0.88
C LEU A 132 16.31 1.27 0.17
N ASP A 133 17.47 0.73 -0.25
CA ASP A 133 18.47 0.14 0.66
C ASP A 133 18.86 1.12 1.78
N GLY A 134 19.14 2.38 1.43
CA GLY A 134 19.44 3.44 2.40
C GLY A 134 18.28 3.69 3.37
N LEU A 135 17.05 3.79 2.88
CA LEU A 135 15.86 3.99 3.71
C LEU A 135 15.63 2.81 4.68
N LEU A 136 15.86 1.57 4.23
CA LEU A 136 15.74 0.39 5.09
C LEU A 136 16.80 0.36 6.20
N ARG A 137 18.01 0.88 5.94
CA ARG A 137 19.06 1.02 6.97
C ARG A 137 18.74 2.14 7.97
N GLU A 138 17.97 3.15 7.56
CA GLU A 138 17.57 4.30 8.40
C GLU A 138 16.42 3.96 9.37
N VAL A 139 15.68 2.86 9.18
CA VAL A 139 14.49 2.52 9.99
C VAL A 139 14.79 2.51 11.51
N ALA A 140 16.00 2.10 11.91
CA ALA A 140 16.43 2.06 13.32
C ALA A 140 16.60 3.46 13.95
N CYS A 141 16.65 4.52 13.15
CA CYS A 141 16.63 5.90 13.62
C CYS A 141 15.21 6.36 14.01
N HIS A 142 14.17 5.68 13.52
CA HIS A 142 12.78 6.08 13.70
C HIS A 142 12.02 5.19 14.69
N TYR A 143 12.36 3.89 14.74
CA TYR A 143 11.61 2.91 15.51
C TYR A 143 12.51 2.06 16.42
N SER A 144 11.89 1.42 17.42
CA SER A 144 12.59 0.47 18.28
C SER A 144 13.09 -0.74 17.48
N ALA A 145 14.18 -1.36 17.93
CA ALA A 145 14.80 -2.51 17.25
C ALA A 145 13.82 -3.62 16.79
N PRO A 146 12.88 -4.13 17.61
CA PRO A 146 11.94 -5.16 17.14
C PRO A 146 11.02 -4.64 16.03
N VAL A 147 10.58 -3.39 16.11
CA VAL A 147 9.72 -2.76 15.08
C VAL A 147 10.51 -2.53 13.79
N SER A 148 11.73 -2.02 13.89
CA SER A 148 12.60 -1.80 12.74
C SER A 148 12.87 -3.11 11.99
N ASN A 149 13.13 -4.20 12.71
CA ASN A 149 13.33 -5.51 12.10
C ASN A 149 12.10 -5.95 11.30
N LEU A 150 10.89 -5.75 11.83
CA LEU A 150 9.64 -6.15 11.17
C LEU A 150 9.34 -5.29 9.93
N ILE A 151 9.59 -3.98 10.00
CA ILE A 151 9.48 -3.07 8.83
C ILE A 151 10.48 -3.48 7.73
N VAL A 152 11.73 -3.77 8.08
CA VAL A 152 12.75 -4.22 7.13
C VAL A 152 12.34 -5.58 6.52
N THR A 153 11.92 -6.55 7.34
CA THR A 153 11.46 -7.85 6.84
C THR A 153 10.27 -7.72 5.89
N SER A 154 9.26 -6.91 6.23
CA SER A 154 8.13 -6.63 5.34
C SER A 154 8.58 -6.04 4.00
N SER A 155 9.60 -5.16 4.02
CA SER A 155 10.16 -4.56 2.82
C SER A 155 10.97 -5.54 1.96
N LEU A 156 11.72 -6.46 2.58
CA LEU A 156 12.42 -7.54 1.87
C LEU A 156 11.45 -8.58 1.28
N ASN A 157 10.31 -8.79 1.93
CA ASN A 157 9.22 -9.61 1.40
C ASN A 157 8.58 -8.96 0.17
N PHE A 158 8.35 -7.65 0.18
CA PHE A 158 7.89 -6.89 -0.99
C PHE A 158 8.85 -7.02 -2.18
N MET A 159 10.16 -6.89 -1.95
CA MET A 159 11.13 -7.12 -3.02
C MET A 159 11.08 -8.55 -3.57
N SER A 160 10.79 -9.52 -2.70
CA SER A 160 10.62 -10.92 -3.12
C SER A 160 9.30 -11.16 -3.85
N SER A 161 8.25 -10.41 -3.54
CA SER A 161 6.96 -10.54 -4.23
C SER A 161 7.04 -10.06 -5.67
N ILE A 162 7.80 -9.01 -5.95
CA ILE A 162 8.06 -8.56 -7.34
C ILE A 162 8.66 -9.70 -8.18
N LEU A 163 9.59 -10.46 -7.60
CA LEU A 163 10.18 -11.63 -8.25
C LEU A 163 9.16 -12.75 -8.39
N LEU A 164 8.34 -13.00 -7.36
CA LEU A 164 7.28 -14.00 -7.39
C LEU A 164 6.27 -13.70 -8.50
N ASP A 165 5.83 -12.45 -8.63
CA ASP A 165 4.85 -12.02 -9.63
C ASP A 165 5.40 -12.21 -11.05
N ASN A 166 6.69 -11.93 -11.26
CA ASN A 166 7.36 -12.22 -12.54
C ASN A 166 7.50 -13.73 -12.82
N GLU A 167 7.96 -14.53 -11.86
CA GLU A 167 8.15 -15.98 -12.02
C GLU A 167 6.82 -16.75 -12.16
N THR A 168 5.73 -16.17 -11.65
CA THR A 168 4.38 -16.75 -11.71
C THR A 168 3.48 -16.04 -12.71
N GLN A 169 4.04 -15.23 -13.61
CA GLN A 169 3.29 -14.59 -14.68
C GLN A 169 2.58 -15.66 -15.52
N ASP A 170 1.28 -15.44 -15.79
CA ASP A 170 0.40 -16.35 -16.51
C ASP A 170 0.20 -17.75 -15.86
N MET A 171 0.67 -17.94 -14.62
CA MET A 171 0.47 -19.17 -13.86
C MET A 171 -1.03 -19.38 -13.56
N PRO A 172 -1.61 -20.55 -13.88
CA PRO A 172 -2.98 -20.86 -13.49
C PRO A 172 -3.14 -20.93 -11.97
N ILE A 173 -4.13 -20.21 -11.43
CA ILE A 173 -4.47 -20.27 -10.01
C ILE A 173 -5.27 -21.53 -9.72
N SER A 174 -4.76 -22.36 -8.81
CA SER A 174 -5.43 -23.59 -8.38
C SER A 174 -6.51 -23.31 -7.34
N SER A 175 -7.72 -23.80 -7.59
CA SER A 175 -8.81 -23.78 -6.60
C SER A 175 -8.57 -24.71 -5.41
N GLN A 176 -7.56 -25.60 -5.48
CA GLN A 176 -7.15 -26.46 -4.37
C GLN A 176 -6.30 -25.70 -3.33
N THR A 177 -5.84 -24.49 -3.66
CA THR A 177 -5.00 -23.65 -2.79
C THR A 177 -5.62 -22.28 -2.56
N PRO A 178 -6.78 -22.18 -1.87
CA PRO A 178 -7.55 -20.94 -1.74
C PRO A 178 -6.86 -19.84 -0.90
N SER A 179 -5.77 -20.17 -0.20
CA SER A 179 -4.96 -19.23 0.59
C SER A 179 -3.82 -18.58 -0.19
N TYR A 180 -3.53 -19.05 -1.42
CA TYR A 180 -2.43 -18.48 -2.22
C TYR A 180 -2.59 -16.97 -2.48
N PRO A 181 -3.78 -16.45 -2.85
CA PRO A 181 -3.94 -15.01 -3.05
C PRO A 181 -3.65 -14.20 -1.80
N GLU A 182 -4.07 -14.69 -0.62
CA GLU A 182 -3.79 -14.03 0.67
C GLU A 182 -2.30 -14.03 0.99
N TYR A 183 -1.59 -15.12 0.71
CA TYR A 183 -0.15 -15.22 0.89
C TYR A 183 0.62 -14.28 -0.06
N SER A 184 0.29 -14.26 -1.35
CA SER A 184 0.89 -13.34 -2.32
C SER A 184 0.68 -11.88 -1.90
N ARG A 185 -0.55 -11.52 -1.52
CA ARG A 185 -0.88 -10.16 -1.06
C ARG A 185 -0.19 -9.76 0.24
N LEU A 186 0.01 -10.71 1.16
CA LEU A 186 0.78 -10.49 2.38
C LEU A 186 2.23 -10.07 2.09
N LEU A 187 2.85 -10.68 1.07
CA LEU A 187 4.23 -10.36 0.69
C LEU A 187 4.32 -9.00 -0.03
N SER A 188 3.41 -8.72 -0.97
CA SER A 188 3.48 -7.52 -1.82
C SER A 188 2.96 -6.25 -1.17
N GLY A 189 2.08 -6.35 -0.17
CA GLY A 189 1.31 -5.21 0.29
C GLY A 189 2.03 -4.22 1.23
N LEU A 190 3.22 -4.55 1.73
CA LEU A 190 3.93 -3.76 2.75
C LEU A 190 3.09 -3.43 4.01
N ALA A 191 1.99 -4.16 4.23
CA ALA A 191 1.01 -3.80 5.25
C ALA A 191 1.56 -3.89 6.67
N ASP A 192 2.51 -4.80 6.95
CA ASP A 192 3.20 -4.84 8.23
C ASP A 192 4.06 -3.58 8.42
N ALA A 193 4.86 -3.20 7.41
CA ALA A 193 5.67 -1.98 7.47
C ALA A 193 4.80 -0.74 7.76
N TYR A 194 3.70 -0.58 7.01
CA TYR A 194 2.78 0.53 7.22
C TYR A 194 2.04 0.44 8.56
N GLY A 195 1.59 -0.75 8.97
CA GLY A 195 0.91 -0.97 10.25
C GLY A 195 1.78 -0.62 11.45
N PHE A 196 3.08 -0.93 11.39
CA PHE A 196 4.03 -0.54 12.42
C PHE A 196 4.30 0.98 12.45
N CYS A 197 4.24 1.65 11.30
CA CYS A 197 4.40 3.10 11.21
C CYS A 197 3.23 3.89 11.81
N ILE A 198 2.08 3.25 12.07
CA ILE A 198 0.92 3.91 12.68
C ILE A 198 1.26 4.43 14.08
N PHE A 199 2.08 3.68 14.83
CA PHE A 199 2.26 3.91 16.25
C PHE A 199 3.50 4.75 16.54
N PRO A 200 3.42 5.78 17.40
CA PRO A 200 4.59 6.55 17.82
C PRO A 200 5.69 5.65 18.39
N SER A 201 6.95 5.98 18.12
CA SER A 201 8.10 5.18 18.58
C SER A 201 8.26 5.13 20.10
N THR A 202 7.61 6.05 20.82
CA THR A 202 7.50 6.07 22.27
C THR A 202 6.52 5.03 22.83
N LEU A 203 5.59 4.53 22.01
CA LEU A 203 4.57 3.59 22.44
C LEU A 203 5.16 2.17 22.52
N PRO A 204 5.05 1.48 23.67
CA PRO A 204 5.60 0.12 23.80
C PRO A 204 4.91 -0.86 22.85
N LEU A 205 5.69 -1.70 22.16
CA LEU A 205 5.20 -2.70 21.19
C LEU A 205 4.03 -3.55 21.71
N ARG A 206 4.06 -3.94 23.00
CA ARG A 206 3.01 -4.75 23.64
C ARG A 206 1.63 -4.09 23.65
N GLU A 207 1.55 -2.77 23.49
CA GLU A 207 0.28 -2.04 23.49
C GLU A 207 -0.51 -2.25 22.19
N TYR A 208 0.15 -2.56 21.08
CA TYR A 208 -0.53 -2.67 19.78
C TYR A 208 -0.24 -3.97 19.01
N VAL A 209 0.85 -4.68 19.31
CA VAL A 209 1.32 -5.79 18.45
C VAL A 209 0.28 -6.88 18.20
N GLN A 210 -0.65 -7.13 19.13
CA GLN A 210 -1.67 -8.17 18.95
C GLN A 210 -2.71 -7.81 17.89
N CYS A 211 -2.91 -6.53 17.56
CA CYS A 211 -3.81 -6.12 16.49
C CYS A 211 -3.16 -6.10 15.10
N MET A 212 -1.85 -6.38 15.01
CA MET A 212 -1.13 -6.39 13.72
C MET A 212 -1.78 -7.32 12.68
N PRO A 213 -2.21 -8.56 13.00
CA PRO A 213 -2.86 -9.40 12.00
C PRO A 213 -4.14 -8.79 11.39
N ASP A 214 -4.97 -8.15 12.21
CA ASP A 214 -6.16 -7.43 11.74
C ASP A 214 -5.77 -6.14 10.99
N LEU A 215 -4.71 -5.42 11.43
CA LEU A 215 -4.20 -4.25 10.71
C LEU A 215 -3.68 -4.59 9.33
N THR A 216 -3.00 -5.73 9.16
CA THR A 216 -2.51 -6.20 7.86
C THR A 216 -3.67 -6.41 6.88
N ILE A 217 -4.79 -6.97 7.38
CA ILE A 217 -6.04 -7.10 6.62
C ILE A 217 -6.60 -5.72 6.28
N VAL A 218 -6.71 -4.83 7.27
CA VAL A 218 -7.26 -3.48 7.10
C VAL A 218 -6.50 -2.71 6.03
N ILE A 219 -5.16 -2.68 6.08
CA ILE A 219 -4.34 -1.89 5.16
C ILE A 219 -4.43 -2.44 3.72
N ASN A 220 -4.14 -3.72 3.52
CA ASN A 220 -4.14 -4.32 2.18
C ASN A 220 -5.52 -4.26 1.55
N HIS A 221 -6.55 -4.71 2.28
CA HIS A 221 -7.88 -4.82 1.68
C HIS A 221 -8.54 -3.47 1.50
N THR A 222 -8.27 -2.48 2.37
CA THR A 222 -8.76 -1.11 2.11
C THR A 222 -8.17 -0.57 0.81
N ASN A 223 -6.88 -0.82 0.55
CA ASN A 223 -6.28 -0.47 -0.73
C ASN A 223 -6.97 -1.19 -1.88
N ASP A 224 -7.15 -2.51 -1.81
CA ASP A 224 -7.79 -3.31 -2.85
C ASP A 224 -9.26 -2.90 -3.10
N ILE A 225 -10.01 -2.54 -2.06
CA ILE A 225 -11.39 -2.05 -2.16
C ILE A 225 -11.43 -0.68 -2.85
N LEU A 226 -10.54 0.24 -2.45
CA LEU A 226 -10.52 1.62 -2.96
C LEU A 226 -9.84 1.74 -4.33
N SER A 227 -9.02 0.76 -4.72
CA SER A 227 -8.43 0.66 -6.06
C SER A 227 -9.27 -0.16 -7.03
N TYR A 228 -10.26 -0.92 -6.56
CA TYR A 228 -11.05 -1.81 -7.41
C TYR A 228 -11.63 -1.12 -8.64
N TYR A 229 -12.21 0.07 -8.48
CA TYR A 229 -12.78 0.81 -9.62
C TYR A 229 -11.74 1.11 -10.71
N LYS A 230 -10.56 1.62 -10.34
CA LYS A 230 -9.49 1.92 -11.30
C LYS A 230 -8.98 0.65 -12.00
N GLU A 231 -8.91 -0.46 -11.28
CA GLU A 231 -8.41 -1.73 -11.80
C GLU A 231 -9.38 -2.34 -12.80
N GLU A 232 -10.70 -2.27 -12.53
CA GLU A 232 -11.71 -2.79 -13.45
C GLU A 232 -11.77 -2.03 -14.77
N ILE A 233 -11.63 -0.70 -14.75
CA ILE A 233 -11.59 0.10 -16.01
C ILE A 233 -10.26 -0.04 -16.75
N GLU A 234 -9.17 -0.38 -16.05
CA GLU A 234 -7.86 -0.67 -16.64
C GLU A 234 -7.78 -2.10 -17.20
N GLY A 235 -8.77 -2.94 -16.89
CA GLY A 235 -8.81 -4.33 -17.30
C GLY A 235 -7.77 -5.20 -16.59
N ASP A 236 -7.35 -4.80 -15.38
CA ASP A 236 -6.38 -5.54 -14.60
C ASP A 236 -7.01 -6.87 -14.11
N SER A 237 -6.37 -7.97 -14.51
CA SER A 237 -6.78 -9.33 -14.16
C SER A 237 -5.81 -10.02 -13.21
N ALA A 238 -4.70 -9.36 -12.84
CA ALA A 238 -3.68 -9.89 -11.94
C ALA A 238 -3.80 -9.35 -10.50
N ASN A 239 -4.76 -8.47 -10.23
CA ASN A 239 -5.02 -7.97 -8.88
C ASN A 239 -5.61 -9.02 -7.92
N TYR A 240 -5.52 -8.71 -6.62
CA TYR A 240 -5.94 -9.60 -5.53
C TYR A 240 -7.39 -10.10 -5.67
N LEU A 241 -8.33 -9.22 -6.03
CA LEU A 241 -9.74 -9.58 -6.20
C LEU A 241 -9.95 -10.58 -7.35
N SER A 242 -9.22 -10.41 -8.45
CA SER A 242 -9.23 -11.35 -9.58
C SER A 242 -8.69 -12.72 -9.15
N LEU A 243 -7.61 -12.76 -8.38
CA LEU A 243 -7.04 -14.00 -7.84
C LEU A 243 -7.97 -14.71 -6.85
N ILE A 244 -8.65 -13.96 -5.97
CA ILE A 244 -9.65 -14.51 -5.04
C ILE A 244 -10.84 -15.08 -5.82
N ALA A 245 -11.39 -14.31 -6.76
CA ALA A 245 -12.52 -14.74 -7.59
C ALA A 245 -12.19 -16.05 -8.33
N ALA A 246 -11.01 -16.13 -8.94
CA ALA A 246 -10.54 -17.33 -9.63
C ALA A 246 -10.35 -18.52 -8.67
N SER A 247 -9.66 -18.31 -7.54
CA SER A 247 -9.36 -19.39 -6.58
C SER A 247 -10.59 -19.99 -5.91
N ARG A 248 -11.66 -19.21 -5.73
CA ARG A 248 -12.89 -19.61 -5.03
C ARG A 248 -14.09 -19.82 -5.95
N ALA A 249 -13.91 -19.69 -7.26
CA ALA A 249 -15.00 -19.72 -8.25
C ALA A 249 -16.13 -18.73 -7.93
N LEU A 250 -15.77 -17.53 -7.48
CA LEU A 250 -16.68 -16.42 -7.19
C LEU A 250 -16.77 -15.44 -8.36
N THR A 251 -17.82 -14.64 -8.41
CA THR A 251 -17.80 -13.41 -9.22
C THR A 251 -16.89 -12.37 -8.55
N LYS A 252 -16.32 -11.43 -9.31
CA LYS A 252 -15.54 -10.32 -8.72
C LYS A 252 -16.37 -9.48 -7.73
N GLN A 253 -17.67 -9.33 -7.99
CA GLN A 253 -18.60 -8.64 -7.09
C GLN A 253 -18.80 -9.39 -5.76
N ASP A 254 -18.93 -10.72 -5.80
CA ASP A 254 -19.02 -11.53 -4.58
C ASP A 254 -17.71 -11.51 -3.80
N ALA A 255 -16.57 -11.59 -4.50
CA ALA A 255 -15.24 -11.45 -3.90
C ALA A 255 -15.07 -10.08 -3.22
N LEU A 256 -15.52 -8.98 -3.86
CA LEU A 256 -15.50 -7.63 -3.28
C LEU A 256 -16.36 -7.56 -2.01
N ARG A 257 -17.53 -8.19 -2.00
CA ARG A 257 -18.40 -8.22 -0.82
C ARG A 257 -17.75 -8.98 0.34
N GLU A 258 -17.20 -10.17 0.08
CA GLU A 258 -16.44 -10.92 1.10
C GLU A 258 -15.26 -10.09 1.64
N LEU A 259 -14.59 -9.36 0.74
CA LEU A 259 -13.47 -8.51 1.10
C LEU A 259 -13.89 -7.39 2.05
N ILE A 260 -14.99 -6.70 1.75
CA ILE A 260 -15.55 -5.63 2.58
C ILE A 260 -15.94 -6.18 3.95
N GLU A 261 -16.65 -7.31 4.02
CA GLU A 261 -17.03 -7.93 5.30
C GLU A 261 -15.82 -8.24 6.18
N LYS A 262 -14.80 -8.89 5.59
CA LYS A 262 -13.56 -9.24 6.30
C LYS A 262 -12.82 -7.99 6.79
N THR A 263 -12.78 -6.94 5.97
CA THR A 263 -12.08 -5.68 6.28
C THR A 263 -12.78 -4.89 7.38
N VAL A 264 -14.13 -4.78 7.32
CA VAL A 264 -14.93 -4.13 8.36
C VAL A 264 -14.80 -4.86 9.69
N GLN A 265 -14.84 -6.20 9.68
CA GLN A 265 -14.64 -6.98 10.90
C GLN A 265 -13.26 -6.76 11.51
N ALA A 266 -12.19 -6.80 10.69
CA ALA A 266 -10.83 -6.53 11.14
C ALA A 266 -10.68 -5.11 11.70
N TYR A 267 -11.29 -4.11 11.04
CA TYR A 267 -11.33 -2.72 11.52
C TYR A 267 -11.92 -2.63 12.94
N HIS A 268 -13.08 -3.25 13.17
CA HIS A 268 -13.72 -3.25 14.49
C HIS A 268 -12.94 -4.06 15.54
N ASN A 269 -12.28 -5.15 15.14
CA ASN A 269 -11.40 -5.91 16.04
C ASN A 269 -10.25 -5.04 16.57
N VAL A 270 -9.60 -4.26 15.69
CA VAL A 270 -8.52 -3.34 16.07
C VAL A 270 -9.04 -2.29 17.04
N LEU A 271 -10.19 -1.67 16.76
CA LEU A 271 -10.81 -0.69 17.67
C LEU A 271 -11.12 -1.29 19.05
N GLU A 272 -11.72 -2.48 19.09
CA GLU A 272 -12.06 -3.17 20.34
C GLU A 272 -10.80 -3.47 21.15
N PHE A 273 -9.76 -4.01 20.49
CA PHE A 273 -8.50 -4.32 21.14
C PHE A 273 -7.79 -3.06 21.66
N LEU A 274 -7.77 -1.97 20.90
CA LEU A 274 -7.09 -0.73 21.27
C LEU A 274 -7.88 0.14 22.25
N ARG A 275 -9.19 -0.08 22.44
CA ARG A 275 -10.04 0.72 23.34
C ARG A 275 -9.44 1.02 24.74
N PRO A 276 -8.83 0.07 25.46
CA PRO A 276 -8.20 0.36 26.76
C PRO A 276 -6.86 1.11 26.67
N ARG A 277 -6.41 1.51 25.47
CA ARG A 277 -5.09 2.10 25.17
C ARG A 277 -5.25 3.39 24.34
N PRO A 278 -5.58 4.52 24.99
CA PRO A 278 -6.00 5.74 24.29
C PRO A 278 -5.00 6.23 23.22
N GLU A 279 -3.71 6.29 23.53
CA GLU A 279 -2.69 6.77 22.56
C GLU A 279 -2.63 5.87 21.30
N ALA A 280 -2.71 4.55 21.47
CA ALA A 280 -2.70 3.60 20.37
C ALA A 280 -4.01 3.65 19.56
N TYR A 281 -5.14 3.77 20.27
CA TYR A 281 -6.46 3.89 19.68
C TYR A 281 -6.57 5.16 18.82
N ASP A 282 -6.17 6.31 19.37
CA ASP A 282 -6.22 7.60 18.67
C ASP A 282 -5.30 7.59 17.45
N ALA A 283 -4.11 7.00 17.55
CA ALA A 283 -3.20 6.81 16.41
C ALA A 283 -3.83 5.97 15.30
N TYR A 284 -4.50 4.88 15.65
CA TYR A 284 -5.18 4.03 14.66
C TYR A 284 -6.37 4.72 14.00
N VAL A 285 -7.22 5.40 14.78
CA VAL A 285 -8.37 6.14 14.24
C VAL A 285 -7.93 7.26 13.32
N ALA A 286 -6.91 8.04 13.74
CA ALA A 286 -6.33 9.09 12.91
C ALA A 286 -5.72 8.53 11.63
N PHE A 287 -4.97 7.42 11.73
CA PHE A 287 -4.41 6.75 10.58
C PHE A 287 -5.49 6.31 9.59
N PHE A 288 -6.53 5.63 10.05
CA PHE A 288 -7.53 5.07 9.15
C PHE A 288 -8.33 6.17 8.43
N ASP A 289 -8.74 7.22 9.14
CA ASP A 289 -9.37 8.41 8.51
C ASP A 289 -8.43 9.07 7.50
N GLY A 290 -7.16 9.24 7.87
CA GLY A 290 -6.12 9.75 6.98
C GLY A 290 -5.83 8.85 5.77
N TYR A 291 -5.98 7.53 5.91
CA TYR A 291 -5.76 6.57 4.83
C TYR A 291 -6.88 6.62 3.79
N ILE A 292 -8.13 6.88 4.21
CA ILE A 292 -9.22 7.19 3.27
C ILE A 292 -8.96 8.51 2.53
N LYS A 293 -8.51 9.54 3.26
CA LYS A 293 -8.15 10.84 2.66
C LYS A 293 -7.01 10.71 1.64
N PHE A 294 -6.00 9.90 1.93
CA PHE A 294 -4.92 9.57 1.00
C PHE A 294 -5.46 9.05 -0.34
N HIS A 295 -6.39 8.09 -0.31
CA HIS A 295 -7.01 7.57 -1.52
C HIS A 295 -7.87 8.63 -2.23
N ALA A 296 -8.55 9.51 -1.47
CA ALA A 296 -9.34 10.61 -2.03
C ALA A 296 -8.48 11.72 -2.66
N THR A 297 -7.25 11.95 -2.18
CA THR A 297 -6.32 12.96 -2.71
C THR A 297 -5.76 12.57 -4.07
N LEU A 298 -5.49 11.29 -4.27
CA LEU A 298 -4.78 10.82 -5.46
C LEU A 298 -5.75 10.43 -6.57
N LYS A 299 -5.75 11.22 -7.65
CA LYS A 299 -6.52 10.97 -8.88
C LYS A 299 -6.27 9.58 -9.50
N ARG A 300 -5.17 8.90 -9.16
CA ARG A 300 -4.87 7.54 -9.63
C ARG A 300 -5.99 6.54 -9.30
N TYR A 301 -6.72 6.75 -8.20
CA TYR A 301 -7.79 5.84 -7.78
C TYR A 301 -9.16 6.15 -8.44
N LYS A 302 -9.31 7.33 -9.06
CA LYS A 302 -10.53 7.78 -9.75
C LYS A 302 -11.79 7.68 -8.86
N LEU A 303 -11.61 7.87 -7.55
CA LEU A 303 -12.71 7.78 -6.58
C LEU A 303 -13.73 8.88 -6.77
N GLU A 304 -13.35 10.03 -7.34
CA GLU A 304 -14.25 11.14 -7.67
C GLU A 304 -15.35 10.76 -8.68
N GLU A 305 -15.22 9.63 -9.40
CA GLU A 305 -16.22 9.13 -10.33
C GLU A 305 -17.27 8.23 -9.63
N VAL A 306 -16.91 7.69 -8.46
CA VAL A 306 -17.69 6.68 -7.74
C VAL A 306 -18.05 7.06 -6.30
N MET A 307 -17.54 8.16 -5.74
CA MET A 307 -17.78 8.61 -4.36
C MET A 307 -18.22 10.08 -4.25
#